data_AF-A0A7X7VHT9-F1
#
_entry.id   AF-A0A7X7VHT9-F1
#
_cell.length_a   1.000
_cell.length_b   1.000
_cell.length_c   1.000
_cell.angle_alpha   90.00
_cell.angle_beta   90.00
_cell.angle_gamma   90.00
#
_symmetry.space_group_name_H-M   'P 1'
#
loop_
_entity.id
_entity.type
_entity.pdbx_description
1 polymer ?
#
loop_
_entity_poly.entity_id
_entity_poly.type
_entity_poly.pdbx_seq_one_letter_code
_entity_poly.pdbx_strand_id
1 'polypeptide(L)'
;MAFYKEYFGIRPDYAPCMTLADINKTPETWLGFYPHGSFVEILRELIKSLSGGNKTLWITGAYGTGKSHTSLVLQKLFMDDESRVMEWLELRKDQIPEPVRKGLLEKRNEKTVVVYDLNADGVDAKNQFLMRLQRGITKALEAGGHTIPLKGKLD
;
A
#
# COMPACT_ATOMS: atom_id res chain seq x y z
N MET A 1 -27.60 -21.73 -26.24
CA MET A 1 -26.19 -21.36 -26.46
C MET A 1 -25.79 -20.52 -25.25
N ALA A 2 -24.97 -21.04 -24.35
CA ALA A 2 -24.59 -20.28 -23.16
C ALA A 2 -23.54 -19.22 -23.55
N PHE A 3 -23.72 -17.99 -23.09
CA PHE A 3 -22.83 -16.87 -23.41
C PHE A 3 -21.74 -16.72 -22.35
N TYR A 4 -20.54 -16.28 -22.73
CA TYR A 4 -19.43 -16.06 -21.77
C TYR A 4 -19.81 -15.17 -20.57
N LYS A 5 -20.73 -14.20 -20.77
CA LYS A 5 -21.27 -13.33 -19.72
C LYS A 5 -22.07 -14.07 -18.64
N GLU A 6 -22.48 -15.31 -18.91
CA GLU A 6 -23.25 -16.16 -17.98
C GLU A 6 -22.31 -16.98 -17.06
N TYR A 7 -21.01 -17.04 -17.38
CA TYR A 7 -19.99 -17.76 -16.61
C TYR A 7 -19.00 -16.82 -15.90
N PHE A 8 -18.77 -15.62 -16.45
CA PHE A 8 -17.82 -14.66 -15.89
C PHE A 8 -18.46 -13.28 -15.74
N GLY A 9 -18.35 -12.72 -14.53
CA GLY A 9 -18.67 -11.33 -14.23
C GLY A 9 -17.40 -10.56 -13.89
N ILE A 10 -17.27 -9.35 -14.43
CA ILE A 10 -16.27 -8.39 -13.95
C ILE A 10 -16.82 -7.77 -12.66
N ARG A 11 -15.98 -7.67 -11.63
CA ARG A 11 -16.40 -6.96 -10.41
C ARG A 11 -16.84 -5.53 -10.77
N PRO A 12 -17.97 -5.03 -10.25
CA PRO A 12 -18.44 -3.68 -10.54
C PRO A 12 -17.47 -2.56 -10.14
N ASP A 13 -16.56 -2.83 -9.21
CA ASP A 13 -15.51 -1.92 -8.73
C ASP A 13 -14.17 -2.10 -9.43
N TYR A 14 -14.10 -2.88 -10.52
CA TYR A 14 -12.88 -3.06 -11.29
C TYR A 14 -12.40 -1.74 -11.92
N ALA A 15 -11.17 -1.35 -11.60
CA ALA A 15 -10.48 -0.23 -12.21
C ALA A 15 -9.23 -0.73 -12.96
N PRO A 16 -9.12 -0.52 -14.29
CA PRO A 16 -7.96 -0.98 -15.06
C PRO A 16 -6.67 -0.24 -14.68
N CYS A 17 -6.77 1.01 -14.24
CA CYS A 17 -5.67 1.79 -13.67
C CYS A 17 -6.09 2.24 -12.28
N MET A 18 -5.71 1.47 -11.27
CA MET A 18 -6.06 1.75 -9.88
C MET A 18 -5.41 3.06 -9.41
N THR A 19 -6.24 4.06 -9.09
CA THR A 19 -5.81 5.30 -8.43
C THR A 19 -6.10 5.26 -6.93
N LEU A 20 -5.60 6.26 -6.20
CA LEU A 20 -5.94 6.43 -4.78
C LEU A 20 -7.44 6.66 -4.57
N ALA A 21 -8.13 7.31 -5.51
CA ALA A 21 -9.58 7.50 -5.42
C ALA A 21 -10.33 6.18 -5.65
N ASP A 22 -9.89 5.38 -6.64
CA ASP A 22 -10.53 4.12 -6.98
C ASP A 22 -10.42 3.09 -5.85
N ILE A 23 -9.22 2.91 -5.27
CA ILE A 23 -9.00 1.92 -4.20
C ILE A 23 -9.74 2.27 -2.90
N ASN A 24 -10.11 3.54 -2.72
CA ASN A 24 -10.84 4.04 -1.58
C ASN A 24 -12.34 4.23 -1.86
N LYS A 25 -12.81 3.87 -3.05
CA LYS A 25 -14.22 4.05 -3.45
C LYS A 25 -15.15 3.27 -2.54
N THR A 26 -14.79 2.03 -2.20
CA THR A 26 -15.41 1.28 -1.10
C THR A 26 -14.32 0.68 -0.22
N PRO A 27 -14.59 0.43 1.08
CA PRO A 27 -13.62 -0.23 1.94
C PRO A 27 -13.13 -1.56 1.38
N GLU A 28 -13.99 -2.31 0.69
CA GLU A 28 -13.77 -3.67 0.19
C GLU A 28 -12.98 -3.74 -1.12
N THR A 29 -12.76 -2.61 -1.80
CA THR A 29 -12.13 -2.60 -3.13
C THR A 29 -10.75 -3.25 -3.10
N TRP A 30 -9.90 -2.88 -2.14
CA TRP A 30 -8.54 -3.42 -2.05
C TRP A 30 -8.49 -4.90 -1.63
N LEU A 31 -9.49 -5.40 -0.88
CA LEU A 31 -9.58 -6.80 -0.48
C LEU A 31 -9.70 -7.74 -1.71
N GLY A 32 -10.17 -7.19 -2.83
CA GLY A 32 -10.20 -7.88 -4.12
C GLY A 32 -8.84 -8.18 -4.73
N PHE A 33 -7.77 -7.55 -4.24
CA PHE A 33 -6.43 -7.74 -4.79
C PHE A 33 -5.99 -9.21 -4.66
N TYR A 34 -5.48 -9.74 -5.77
CA TYR A 34 -4.95 -11.09 -5.86
C TYR A 34 -3.42 -11.02 -5.96
N PRO A 35 -2.67 -11.52 -4.97
CA PRO A 35 -1.23 -11.42 -4.96
C PRO A 35 -0.61 -12.43 -5.93
N HIS A 36 0.17 -11.94 -6.89
CA HIS A 36 1.01 -12.76 -7.76
C HIS A 36 2.41 -12.96 -7.18
N GLY A 37 3.19 -13.89 -7.70
CA GLY A 37 4.55 -14.16 -7.21
C GLY A 37 5.44 -12.91 -7.16
N SER A 38 5.36 -12.03 -8.16
CA SER A 38 6.09 -10.75 -8.16
C SER A 38 5.72 -9.83 -6.99
N PHE A 39 4.45 -9.82 -6.58
CA PHE A 39 4.00 -9.06 -5.41
C PHE A 39 4.57 -9.64 -4.12
N VAL A 40 4.68 -10.97 -4.03
CA VAL A 40 5.29 -11.65 -2.87
C VAL A 40 6.78 -11.32 -2.76
N GLU A 41 7.50 -11.27 -3.88
CA GLU A 41 8.91 -10.83 -3.86
C GLU A 41 9.05 -9.35 -3.44
N ILE A 42 8.16 -8.48 -3.92
CA ILE A 42 8.09 -7.08 -3.48
C ILE A 42 7.88 -6.99 -1.96
N LEU A 43 6.97 -7.78 -1.39
CA LEU A 43 6.75 -7.84 0.06
C LEU A 43 8.01 -8.30 0.82
N ARG A 44 8.71 -9.33 0.31
CA ARG A 44 9.94 -9.82 0.94
C ARG A 44 11.04 -8.76 0.95
N GLU A 45 11.26 -8.10 -0.18
CA GLU A 45 12.25 -7.03 -0.27
C GLU A 45 11.87 -5.82 0.60
N LEU A 46 10.58 -5.49 0.69
CA LEU A 46 10.10 -4.46 1.61
C LEU A 46 10.38 -4.83 3.07
N ILE A 47 10.06 -6.06 3.50
CA ILE A 47 10.33 -6.53 4.87
C ILE A 47 11.83 -6.47 5.17
N LYS A 48 12.66 -6.93 4.23
CA LYS A 48 14.13 -6.86 4.35
C LYS A 48 14.63 -5.41 4.46
N SER A 49 14.06 -4.51 3.67
CA SER A 49 14.35 -3.07 3.72
C SER A 49 14.05 -2.49 5.10
N LEU A 50 12.86 -2.79 5.64
CA LEU A 50 12.42 -2.33 6.96
C LEU A 50 13.21 -2.98 8.12
N SER A 51 13.89 -4.09 7.87
CA SER A 51 14.79 -4.77 8.83
C SER A 51 16.25 -4.32 8.73
N GLY A 52 16.52 -3.16 8.12
CA GLY A 52 17.88 -2.59 8.01
C GLY A 52 18.63 -2.98 6.73
N GLY A 53 17.94 -3.58 5.75
CA GLY A 53 18.48 -3.80 4.41
C GLY A 53 18.54 -2.54 3.55
N ASN A 54 18.54 -2.72 2.23
CA ASN A 54 18.53 -1.61 1.27
C ASN A 54 17.28 -0.76 1.43
N LYS A 55 17.43 0.55 1.67
CA LYS A 55 16.30 1.47 1.95
C LYS A 55 15.40 1.77 0.77
N THR A 56 15.86 1.49 -0.45
CA THR A 56 15.16 1.85 -1.68
C THR A 56 14.70 0.59 -2.41
N LEU A 57 13.43 0.56 -2.77
CA LEU A 57 12.83 -0.48 -3.58
C LEU A 57 12.33 0.12 -4.90
N TRP A 58 12.61 -0.54 -6.01
CA TRP A 58 12.16 -0.13 -7.33
C TRP A 58 11.20 -1.16 -7.92
N ILE A 59 10.00 -0.71 -8.29
CA ILE A 59 9.00 -1.55 -8.97
C ILE A 59 8.94 -1.12 -10.43
N THR A 60 9.40 -2.00 -11.33
CA THR A 60 9.45 -1.74 -12.77
C THR A 60 8.49 -2.67 -13.53
N GLY A 61 8.07 -2.27 -14.73
CA GLY A 61 7.15 -3.05 -15.57
C GLY A 61 6.39 -2.20 -16.57
N ALA A 62 5.73 -2.83 -17.55
CA ALA A 62 4.96 -2.15 -18.59
C ALA A 62 3.79 -1.33 -18.01
N TYR A 63 3.29 -0.36 -18.77
CA TYR A 63 2.12 0.41 -18.37
C TYR A 63 0.90 -0.52 -18.18
N GLY A 64 0.07 -0.24 -17.17
CA GLY A 64 -1.12 -1.06 -16.88
C GLY A 64 -0.86 -2.39 -16.16
N THR A 65 0.38 -2.76 -15.82
CA THR A 65 0.68 -4.03 -15.12
C THR A 65 0.47 -3.99 -13.60
N GLY A 66 -0.35 -3.07 -13.10
CA GLY A 66 -0.73 -3.01 -11.69
C GLY A 66 0.31 -2.42 -10.72
N LYS A 67 1.37 -1.75 -11.19
CA LYS A 67 2.39 -1.14 -10.30
C LYS A 67 1.79 -0.19 -9.25
N SER A 68 0.93 0.74 -9.69
CA SER A 68 0.24 1.66 -8.77
C SER A 68 -0.68 0.91 -7.81
N HIS A 69 -1.38 -0.12 -8.31
CA HIS A 69 -2.25 -0.96 -7.49
C HIS A 69 -1.45 -1.68 -6.39
N THR A 70 -0.31 -2.28 -6.74
CA THR A 70 0.63 -2.90 -5.79
C THR A 70 1.05 -1.91 -4.71
N SER A 71 1.51 -0.70 -5.06
CA SER A 71 1.92 0.29 -4.07
C SER A 71 0.79 0.73 -3.14
N LEU A 72 -0.43 0.87 -3.67
CA LEU A 72 -1.62 1.21 -2.88
C LEU A 72 -2.04 0.07 -1.95
N VAL A 73 -1.96 -1.18 -2.40
CA VAL A 73 -2.25 -2.36 -1.56
C VAL A 73 -1.21 -2.50 -0.46
N LEU A 74 0.08 -2.26 -0.76
CA LEU A 74 1.11 -2.19 0.29
C LEU A 74 0.72 -1.17 1.36
N GLN A 75 0.31 0.04 0.98
CA GLN A 75 -0.19 1.02 1.95
C GLN A 75 -1.35 0.47 2.79
N LYS A 76 -2.34 -0.18 2.15
CA LYS A 76 -3.49 -0.78 2.87
C LYS A 76 -3.07 -1.86 3.86
N LEU A 77 -2.10 -2.70 3.53
CA LEU A 77 -1.59 -3.74 4.43
C LEU A 77 -1.01 -3.18 5.74
N PHE A 78 -0.41 -2.00 5.70
CA PHE A 78 0.13 -1.34 6.90
C PHE A 78 -0.89 -0.46 7.62
N MET A 79 -1.79 0.19 6.86
CA MET A 79 -2.59 1.31 7.38
C MET A 79 -4.10 1.02 7.52
N ASP A 80 -4.61 -0.07 6.95
CA ASP A 80 -6.01 -0.47 7.19
C ASP A 80 -6.16 -1.21 8.52
N ASP A 81 -7.41 -1.42 8.94
CA ASP A 81 -7.76 -2.12 10.18
C ASP A 81 -7.15 -3.53 10.24
N GLU A 82 -6.70 -3.91 11.44
CA GLU A 82 -5.99 -5.17 11.64
C GLU A 82 -6.83 -6.40 11.30
N SER A 83 -8.12 -6.37 11.66
CA SER A 83 -9.01 -7.50 11.39
C SER A 83 -9.17 -7.73 9.89
N ARG A 84 -9.25 -6.65 9.11
CA ARG A 84 -9.37 -6.69 7.64
C ARG A 84 -8.10 -7.20 6.98
N VAL A 85 -6.93 -6.75 7.47
CA VAL A 85 -5.63 -7.21 6.97
C VAL A 85 -5.45 -8.70 7.26
N MET A 86 -5.79 -9.15 8.48
CA MET A 86 -5.71 -10.56 8.87
C MET A 86 -6.66 -11.43 8.03
N GLU A 87 -7.90 -11.00 7.82
CA GLU A 87 -8.86 -11.71 6.97
C GLU A 87 -8.33 -11.87 5.54
N TRP A 88 -7.77 -10.80 4.96
CA TRP A 88 -7.18 -10.85 3.63
C TRP A 88 -5.96 -11.77 3.56
N LEU A 89 -5.06 -11.72 4.56
CA LEU A 89 -3.87 -12.57 4.62
C LEU A 89 -4.23 -14.05 4.76
N GLU A 90 -5.27 -14.37 5.52
CA GLU A 90 -5.77 -15.75 5.66
C GLU A 90 -6.41 -16.24 4.35
N LEU A 91 -7.20 -15.40 3.69
CA LEU A 91 -7.76 -15.70 2.37
C LEU A 91 -6.67 -15.93 1.31
N ARG A 92 -5.52 -15.29 1.45
CA ARG A 92 -4.38 -15.37 0.51
C ARG A 92 -3.24 -16.25 0.98
N LYS A 93 -3.51 -17.17 1.93
CA LYS A 93 -2.45 -17.96 2.57
C LYS A 93 -1.68 -18.88 1.63
N ASP A 94 -2.31 -19.33 0.55
CA ASP A 94 -1.68 -20.20 -0.44
C ASP A 94 -0.76 -19.41 -1.39
N GLN A 95 -1.05 -18.13 -1.60
CA GLN A 95 -0.26 -17.26 -2.45
C GLN A 95 0.89 -16.58 -1.69
N ILE A 96 0.68 -16.22 -0.42
CA ILE A 96 1.67 -15.51 0.39
C ILE A 96 2.20 -16.45 1.46
N PRO A 97 3.46 -16.92 1.37
CA PRO A 97 4.03 -17.86 2.35
C PRO A 97 4.02 -17.32 3.78
N GLU A 98 3.86 -18.22 4.75
CA GLU A 98 3.76 -17.87 6.18
C GLU A 98 4.89 -16.94 6.68
N PRO A 99 6.18 -17.14 6.32
CA PRO A 99 7.24 -16.23 6.78
C PRO A 99 7.07 -14.80 6.30
N VAL A 100 6.49 -14.61 5.10
CA VAL A 100 6.23 -13.28 4.53
C VAL A 100 5.06 -12.62 5.26
N ARG A 101 4.00 -13.39 5.56
CA ARG A 101 2.85 -12.88 6.34
C ARG A 101 3.27 -12.47 7.74
N LYS A 102 4.06 -13.30 8.42
CA LYS A 102 4.58 -13.01 9.76
C LYS A 102 5.47 -11.77 9.77
N GLY A 103 6.42 -11.68 8.84
CA GLY A 103 7.30 -10.51 8.73
C GLY A 103 6.54 -9.22 8.44
N LEU A 104 5.49 -9.28 7.60
CA LEU A 104 4.60 -8.13 7.37
C LEU A 104 3.91 -7.69 8.66
N LEU A 105 3.34 -8.62 9.43
CA LEU A 105 2.66 -8.32 10.69
C LEU A 105 3.62 -7.76 11.76
N GLU A 106 4.83 -8.30 11.85
CA GLU A 106 5.89 -7.76 12.71
C GLU A 106 6.18 -6.29 12.38
N LYS A 107 6.38 -5.98 11.10
CA LYS A 107 6.62 -4.59 10.64
C LYS A 107 5.42 -3.68 10.79
N ARG A 108 4.20 -4.21 10.70
CA ARG A 108 2.98 -3.47 11.01
C ARG A 108 2.92 -3.11 12.50
N ASN A 109 3.25 -4.05 13.38
CA ASN A 109 3.23 -3.89 14.83
C ASN A 109 4.26 -2.89 15.36
N GLU A 110 5.32 -2.61 14.58
CA GLU A 110 6.27 -1.51 14.82
C GLU A 110 5.65 -0.11 14.58
N LYS A 111 4.34 -0.01 14.32
CA LYS A 111 3.60 1.24 14.04
C LYS A 111 4.13 1.97 12.80
N THR A 112 4.46 1.21 11.77
CA THR A 112 4.95 1.74 10.50
C THR A 112 3.90 2.62 9.83
N VAL A 113 4.23 3.88 9.56
CA VAL A 113 3.37 4.81 8.82
C VAL A 113 3.78 4.82 7.35
N VAL A 114 2.81 4.61 6.45
CA VAL A 114 3.04 4.58 5.00
C VAL A 114 2.45 5.82 4.34
N VAL A 115 3.33 6.68 3.84
CA VAL A 115 2.96 7.87 3.05
C VAL A 115 2.96 7.50 1.57
N TYR A 116 1.82 7.69 0.92
CA TYR A 116 1.69 7.55 -0.52
C TYR A 116 1.71 8.93 -1.18
N ASP A 117 2.52 9.08 -2.23
CA ASP A 117 2.71 10.34 -2.92
C ASP A 117 2.79 10.13 -4.45
N LEU A 118 2.14 11.00 -5.22
CA LEU A 118 2.06 10.95 -6.69
C LEU A 118 2.18 12.35 -7.30
N ASN A 119 2.59 12.43 -8.56
CA ASN A 119 2.75 13.69 -9.30
C ASN A 119 3.74 14.64 -8.58
N ALA A 120 4.97 14.15 -8.42
CA ALA A 120 6.09 14.92 -7.88
C ALA A 120 6.88 15.66 -8.99
N ASP A 121 6.30 15.79 -10.18
CA ASP A 121 6.90 16.54 -11.29
C ASP A 121 7.08 18.01 -10.89
N GLY A 122 8.22 18.58 -11.27
CA GLY A 122 8.56 19.98 -10.97
C GLY A 122 9.05 20.26 -9.54
N VAL A 123 9.31 19.24 -8.73
CA VAL A 123 10.00 19.40 -7.44
C VAL A 123 11.50 19.56 -7.69
N ASP A 124 11.94 20.78 -7.98
CA ASP A 124 13.33 21.11 -8.35
C ASP A 124 14.17 21.59 -7.15
N ALA A 125 13.56 22.30 -6.21
CA ALA A 125 14.22 22.88 -5.06
C ALA A 125 14.13 21.96 -3.83
N LYS A 126 15.26 21.79 -3.13
CA LYS A 126 15.38 21.02 -1.87
C LYS A 126 14.28 21.35 -0.85
N ASN A 127 13.91 22.63 -0.74
CA ASN A 127 12.88 23.09 0.20
C ASN A 127 11.46 22.64 -0.20
N GLN A 128 11.16 22.58 -1.50
CA GLN A 128 9.86 22.10 -1.99
C GLN A 128 9.70 20.60 -1.69
N PHE A 129 10.76 19.81 -1.89
CA PHE A 129 10.78 18.39 -1.54
C PHE A 129 10.55 18.17 -0.05
N LEU A 130 11.29 18.89 0.81
CA LEU A 130 11.13 18.79 2.27
C LEU A 130 9.72 19.19 2.72
N MET A 131 9.16 20.28 2.18
CA MET A 131 7.80 20.69 2.49
C MET A 131 6.77 19.64 2.06
N ARG A 132 6.97 19.01 0.90
CA ARG A 132 6.10 17.95 0.39
C ARG A 132 6.13 16.72 1.29
N LEU A 133 7.33 16.27 1.67
CA LEU A 133 7.52 15.18 2.63
C LEU A 133 6.84 15.49 3.98
N GLN A 134 7.09 16.68 4.52
CA GLN A 134 6.49 17.10 5.79
C GLN A 134 4.96 17.08 5.71
N ARG A 135 4.38 17.65 4.65
CA ARG A 135 2.93 17.63 4.43
C ARG A 135 2.38 16.21 4.29
N GLY A 136 3.08 15.33 3.59
CA GLY A 136 2.69 13.93 3.42
C GLY A 136 2.69 13.17 4.75
N ILE A 137 3.76 13.30 5.53
CA ILE A 137 3.89 12.68 6.87
C ILE A 137 2.82 13.24 7.81
N THR A 138 2.63 14.56 7.85
CA THR A 138 1.61 15.21 8.69
C THR A 138 0.22 14.67 8.39
N LYS A 139 -0.17 14.63 7.10
CA LYS A 139 -1.48 14.10 6.69
C LYS A 139 -1.66 12.63 7.09
N ALA A 140 -0.63 11.80 6.92
CA ALA A 140 -0.70 10.38 7.28
C ALA A 140 -0.86 10.19 8.80
N LEU A 141 -0.14 10.98 9.60
CA LEU A 141 -0.25 10.95 11.06
C LEU A 141 -1.62 11.42 11.54
N GLU A 142 -2.14 12.53 11.00
CA GLU A 142 -3.46 13.05 11.33
C GLU A 142 -4.57 12.05 10.97
N ALA A 143 -4.48 11.40 9.80
CA ALA A 143 -5.42 10.36 9.38
C ALA A 143 -5.37 9.13 10.30
N GLY A 144 -4.21 8.82 10.88
CA GLY A 144 -4.04 7.80 11.91
C GLY A 144 -4.49 8.22 13.32
N GLY A 145 -5.06 9.42 13.47
CA GLY A 145 -5.53 9.94 14.76
C GLY A 145 -4.42 10.46 15.68
N HIS A 146 -3.21 10.68 15.15
CA HIS A 146 -2.08 11.20 15.93
C HIS A 146 -2.09 12.73 15.99
N THR A 147 -1.88 13.28 17.18
CA THR A 147 -1.71 14.72 17.38
C THR A 147 -0.25 15.10 17.19
N ILE A 148 0.04 15.99 16.25
CA ILE A 148 1.39 16.52 16.04
C ILE A 148 1.60 17.70 16.99
N PRO A 149 2.56 17.62 17.93
CA PRO A 149 2.84 18.74 18.81
C PRO A 149 3.33 19.94 17.99
N LEU A 150 2.80 21.13 18.31
CA LEU A 150 3.29 22.38 17.76
C LEU A 150 4.78 22.53 18.11
N LYS A 151 5.60 23.04 17.18
CA LYS A 151 7.07 23.21 17.29
C LYS A 151 7.57 23.91 18.57
N GLY A 152 6.70 24.55 19.36
CA GLY A 152 7.02 25.19 20.64
C GLY A 152 6.78 24.34 21.90
N LYS A 153 6.49 23.04 21.77
CA LYS A 153 6.28 22.09 22.90
C LYS A 153 7.09 20.80 22.75
N LEU A 154 8.25 20.89 22.11
CA LEU A 154 9.24 19.82 22.12
C LEU A 154 10.35 20.32 23.04
N ASP A 155 10.22 20.00 24.32
CA ASP A 155 11.28 20.16 25.32
C ASP A 155 12.39 19.11 25.07
#